data_AF-A0AAJ0HB96-F1
#
_entry.id   AF-A0AAJ0HB96-F1
#
_cell.length_a   1.000
_cell.length_b   1.000
_cell.length_c   1.000
_cell.angle_alpha   90.00
_cell.angle_beta   90.00
_cell.angle_gamma   90.00
#
_symmetry.space_group_name_H-M   'P 1'
#
loop_
_entity.id
_entity.type
_entity.pdbx_description
1 polymer ?
#
loop_
_entity_poly.entity_id
_entity_poly.type
_entity_poly.pdbx_seq_one_letter_code
_entity_poly.pdbx_strand_id
1 'polypeptide(L)'
;MGSGLGCSQTPVPRRPPPPDLVLSSSELPCRDMMQSFNQTRRQVLRNGLLSRCNGASEQDTVAHFRGLVTANADLSLYYRSDDSQSTLALIQAGNSKNSALLRAMNTLEFQVYGKIGMMTKMMFSIRPLVAQTLSVCRSGLRTTLATYNALVAIQQSLSSPLEHVSIIEEPFILDDAIGRISPIHLQFVTSWKASDAILCVRFEG
;
A
#
# COMPACT_ATOMS: atom_id res chain seq x y z
N MET A 1 -31.61 -79.52 -6.33
CA MET A 1 -30.92 -78.42 -7.04
C MET A 1 -31.97 -77.39 -7.43
N GLY A 2 -32.03 -76.13 -6.97
CA GLY A 2 -31.41 -75.40 -5.86
C GLY A 2 -32.43 -74.31 -5.47
N SER A 3 -32.89 -74.30 -4.23
CA SER A 3 -32.60 -73.31 -3.18
C SER A 3 -32.76 -71.86 -3.63
N GLY A 4 -33.97 -71.32 -3.41
CA GLY A 4 -34.31 -69.91 -3.54
C GLY A 4 -33.80 -69.08 -2.36
N LEU A 5 -33.15 -67.96 -2.67
CA LEU A 5 -32.70 -66.96 -1.70
C LEU A 5 -33.77 -65.87 -1.58
N GLY A 6 -34.57 -65.95 -0.51
CA GLY A 6 -35.47 -64.89 -0.10
C GLY A 6 -34.68 -63.73 0.52
N CYS A 7 -34.64 -62.58 -0.16
CA CYS A 7 -34.15 -61.34 0.42
C CYS A 7 -35.19 -60.77 1.38
N SER A 8 -34.95 -60.96 2.68
CA SER A 8 -35.67 -60.30 3.77
C SER A 8 -35.26 -58.82 3.82
N GLN A 9 -36.16 -57.91 3.44
CA GLN A 9 -35.97 -56.48 3.62
C GLN A 9 -36.28 -56.11 5.06
N THR A 10 -35.27 -55.72 5.83
CA THR A 10 -35.44 -55.12 7.15
C THR A 10 -35.92 -53.66 7.00
N PRO A 11 -36.84 -53.18 7.86
CA PRO A 11 -37.31 -51.80 7.78
C PRO A 11 -36.22 -50.84 8.24
N VAL A 12 -35.86 -49.87 7.38
CA VAL A 12 -34.94 -48.79 7.73
C VAL A 12 -35.63 -47.85 8.73
N PRO A 13 -35.03 -47.56 9.90
CA PRO A 13 -35.61 -46.63 10.86
C PRO A 13 -35.62 -45.20 10.27
N ARG A 14 -36.80 -44.58 10.25
CA ARG A 14 -36.98 -43.19 9.79
C ARG A 14 -36.27 -42.25 10.76
N ARG A 15 -35.26 -41.54 10.27
CA ARG A 15 -34.59 -40.45 10.97
C ARG A 15 -35.61 -39.34 11.25
N PRO A 16 -35.70 -38.79 12.48
CA PRO A 16 -36.53 -37.61 12.73
C PRO A 16 -36.01 -36.44 11.87
N PRO A 17 -36.92 -35.57 11.37
CA PRO A 17 -36.51 -34.39 10.63
C PRO A 17 -35.64 -33.50 11.53
N PRO A 18 -34.60 -32.86 10.97
CA PRO A 18 -33.81 -31.90 11.74
C PRO A 18 -34.73 -30.76 12.21
N PRO A 19 -34.52 -30.23 13.42
CA PRO A 19 -35.25 -29.05 13.87
C PRO A 19 -35.05 -27.92 12.87
N ASP A 20 -36.14 -27.25 12.53
CA ASP A 20 -36.16 -26.12 11.61
C ASP A 20 -34.98 -25.19 11.92
N LEU A 21 -34.05 -25.11 10.97
CA LEU A 21 -33.07 -24.04 10.90
C LEU A 21 -33.86 -22.76 10.70
N VAL A 22 -34.26 -22.15 11.81
CA VAL A 22 -34.58 -20.72 11.85
C VAL A 22 -33.31 -20.02 11.40
N LEU A 23 -33.26 -19.70 10.11
CA LEU A 23 -32.27 -18.81 9.53
C LEU A 23 -32.42 -17.46 10.23
N SER A 24 -31.67 -17.31 11.31
CA SER A 24 -31.36 -16.02 11.92
C SER A 24 -30.87 -15.11 10.80
N SER A 25 -31.49 -13.93 10.68
CA SER A 25 -31.25 -12.90 9.66
C SER A 25 -29.85 -12.25 9.74
N SER A 26 -28.81 -13.02 10.02
CA SER A 26 -27.41 -12.58 10.09
C SER A 26 -26.66 -12.67 8.75
N GLU A 27 -27.33 -13.09 7.67
CA GLU A 27 -26.80 -12.97 6.30
C GLU A 27 -26.96 -11.54 5.74
N LEU A 28 -26.26 -10.57 6.33
CA LEU A 28 -26.05 -9.27 5.70
C LEU A 28 -24.58 -8.84 5.46
N PRO A 29 -23.52 -9.69 5.56
CA PRO A 29 -22.19 -9.23 5.18
C PRO A 29 -22.07 -8.98 3.67
N CYS A 30 -22.88 -9.65 2.84
CA CYS A 30 -22.85 -9.43 1.38
C CYS A 30 -23.46 -8.09 0.96
N ARG A 31 -24.47 -7.58 1.67
CA ARG A 31 -25.12 -6.30 1.31
C ARG A 31 -24.21 -5.12 1.64
N ASP A 32 -23.58 -5.16 2.82
CA ASP A 32 -22.66 -4.11 3.25
C ASP A 32 -21.37 -4.14 2.43
N MET A 33 -20.90 -5.34 2.06
CA MET A 33 -19.76 -5.49 1.15
C MET A 33 -20.08 -5.00 -0.26
N MET A 34 -21.29 -5.26 -0.76
CA MET A 34 -21.73 -4.76 -2.07
C MET A 34 -21.95 -3.23 -2.06
N GLN A 35 -22.41 -2.66 -0.95
CA GLN A 35 -22.52 -1.22 -0.79
C GLN A 35 -21.15 -0.55 -0.68
N SER A 36 -20.23 -1.12 0.10
CA SER A 36 -18.85 -0.67 0.20
C SER A 36 -18.12 -0.75 -1.15
N PHE A 37 -18.34 -1.82 -1.91
CA PHE A 37 -17.81 -1.96 -3.26
C PHE A 37 -18.37 -0.91 -4.22
N ASN A 38 -19.69 -0.67 -4.20
CA ASN A 38 -20.32 0.35 -5.04
C ASN A 38 -19.90 1.77 -4.66
N GLN A 39 -19.72 2.04 -3.35
CA GLN A 39 -19.25 3.32 -2.86
C GLN A 39 -17.79 3.56 -3.26
N THR A 40 -16.94 2.55 -3.11
CA THR A 40 -15.55 2.56 -3.59
C THR A 40 -15.48 2.74 -5.10
N ARG A 41 -16.34 2.07 -5.87
CA ARG A 41 -16.43 2.24 -7.33
C ARG A 41 -16.84 3.66 -7.72
N ARG A 42 -17.84 4.26 -7.07
CA ARG A 42 -18.23 5.67 -7.29
C ARG A 42 -17.09 6.62 -6.94
N GLN A 43 -16.35 6.32 -5.88
CA GLN A 43 -15.26 7.16 -5.40
C GLN A 43 -14.01 7.03 -6.28
N VAL A 44 -13.73 5.84 -6.83
CA VAL A 44 -12.69 5.61 -7.84
C VAL A 44 -13.07 6.21 -9.19
N LEU A 45 -14.35 6.20 -9.58
CA LEU A 45 -14.79 6.90 -10.78
C LEU A 45 -14.70 8.43 -10.59
N ARG A 46 -15.14 8.95 -9.43
CA ARG A 46 -15.03 10.37 -9.08
C ARG A 46 -13.57 10.81 -9.02
N ASN A 47 -12.71 10.05 -8.34
CA ASN A 47 -11.30 10.38 -8.17
C ASN A 47 -10.47 10.05 -9.42
N GLY A 48 -10.88 9.07 -10.24
CA GLY A 48 -10.25 8.74 -11.51
C GLY A 48 -10.57 9.76 -12.61
N LEU A 49 -11.76 10.36 -12.56
CA LEU A 49 -12.09 11.56 -13.32
C LEU A 49 -11.24 12.76 -12.88
N LEU A 50 -10.95 12.89 -11.58
CA LEU A 50 -10.12 13.99 -11.04
C LEU A 50 -8.60 13.74 -11.21
N SER A 51 -8.14 12.49 -11.20
CA SER A 51 -6.72 12.13 -11.21
C SER A 51 -6.13 11.95 -12.61
N ARG A 52 -6.96 11.95 -13.66
CA ARG A 52 -6.48 11.93 -15.06
C ARG A 52 -6.18 13.33 -15.62
N CYS A 53 -6.33 14.38 -14.80
CA CYS A 53 -6.08 15.78 -15.16
C CYS A 53 -4.60 16.21 -15.03
N ASN A 54 -3.63 15.29 -15.13
CA ASN A 54 -2.20 15.62 -15.01
C ASN A 54 -1.41 15.50 -16.34
N GLY A 55 -2.07 15.54 -17.51
CA GLY A 55 -1.31 15.50 -18.77
C GLY A 55 -2.06 15.78 -20.08
N ALA A 56 -3.38 15.71 -20.11
CA ALA A 56 -4.21 16.36 -21.12
C ALA A 56 -4.95 17.48 -20.42
N SER A 57 -5.04 18.68 -21.01
CA SER A 57 -5.70 19.81 -20.34
C SER A 57 -7.11 19.38 -19.94
N GLU A 58 -7.43 19.49 -18.66
CA GLU A 58 -8.74 19.16 -18.09
C GLU A 58 -9.86 19.86 -18.87
N GLN A 59 -9.55 21.05 -19.40
CA GLN A 59 -10.41 21.82 -20.29
C GLN A 59 -10.71 21.12 -21.61
N ASP A 60 -9.79 20.41 -22.26
CA ASP A 60 -10.05 19.79 -23.57
C ASP A 60 -10.98 18.58 -23.45
N THR A 61 -10.80 17.77 -22.40
CA THR A 61 -11.62 16.57 -22.19
C THR A 61 -13.02 16.96 -21.71
N VAL A 62 -13.12 17.96 -20.83
CA VAL A 62 -14.40 18.52 -20.37
C VAL A 62 -15.10 19.30 -21.49
N ALA A 63 -14.38 20.04 -22.32
CA ALA A 63 -14.95 20.73 -23.48
C ALA A 63 -15.48 19.74 -24.53
N HIS A 64 -14.76 18.64 -24.77
CA HIS A 64 -15.22 17.61 -25.69
C HIS A 64 -16.50 16.91 -25.19
N PHE A 65 -16.56 16.55 -23.91
CA PHE A 65 -17.76 15.96 -23.31
C PHE A 65 -18.92 16.96 -23.21
N ARG A 66 -18.64 18.21 -22.83
CA ARG A 66 -19.65 19.27 -22.78
C ARG A 66 -20.21 19.53 -24.18
N GLY A 67 -19.38 19.55 -25.22
CA GLY A 67 -19.80 19.67 -26.61
C GLY A 67 -20.70 18.52 -27.08
N LEU A 68 -20.40 17.28 -26.68
CA LEU A 68 -21.25 16.12 -26.98
C LEU A 68 -22.60 16.17 -26.26
N VAL A 69 -22.63 16.67 -25.02
CA VAL A 69 -23.86 16.81 -24.23
C VAL A 69 -24.73 17.96 -24.73
N THR A 70 -24.15 19.12 -25.05
CA THR A 70 -24.90 20.27 -25.62
C THR A 70 -25.44 19.95 -27.01
N ALA A 71 -24.69 19.22 -27.85
CA ALA A 71 -25.17 18.79 -29.16
C ALA A 71 -26.36 17.82 -29.08
N ASN A 72 -26.53 17.09 -27.96
CA ASN A 72 -27.69 16.24 -27.72
C ASN A 72 -28.88 17.00 -27.10
N ALA A 73 -28.65 18.09 -26.38
CA ALA A 73 -29.71 18.95 -25.83
C ALA A 73 -30.44 19.72 -26.95
N ASP A 74 -29.72 20.17 -27.98
CA ASP A 74 -30.29 20.87 -29.14
C ASP A 74 -31.22 19.98 -30.00
N LEU A 75 -31.06 18.66 -29.94
CA LEU A 75 -31.96 17.71 -30.63
C LEU A 75 -33.35 17.60 -29.99
N SER A 76 -33.51 18.03 -28.73
CA SER A 76 -34.80 17.92 -28.02
C SER A 76 -35.78 19.06 -28.34
N LEU A 77 -35.33 20.14 -28.97
CA LEU A 77 -36.16 21.34 -29.21
C LEU A 77 -36.79 21.42 -30.61
N TYR A 78 -36.56 20.43 -31.49
CA TYR A 78 -36.95 20.49 -32.90
C TYR A 78 -38.00 19.45 -33.32
N TYR A 79 -38.92 19.08 -32.41
CA TYR A 79 -40.03 18.14 -32.70
C TYR A 79 -41.35 18.86 -33.03
N ARG A 80 -41.32 19.87 -33.91
CA ARG A 80 -42.54 20.50 -34.45
C ARG A 80 -42.38 20.84 -35.93
N SER A 81 -42.22 19.81 -36.76
CA SER A 81 -42.24 19.93 -38.22
C SER A 81 -43.04 18.76 -38.79
N ASP A 82 -44.08 19.07 -39.58
CA ASP A 82 -45.08 18.13 -40.14
C ASP A 82 -44.53 17.22 -41.26
N ASP A 83 -43.21 17.13 -41.41
CA ASP A 83 -42.56 16.40 -42.50
C ASP A 83 -41.97 15.07 -42.02
N SER A 84 -42.79 14.02 -42.10
CA SER A 84 -42.50 12.67 -41.59
C SER A 84 -41.21 12.05 -42.14
N GLN A 85 -40.76 12.44 -43.34
CA GLN A 85 -39.50 11.93 -43.91
C GLN A 85 -38.26 12.63 -43.31
N SER A 86 -38.36 13.93 -43.02
CA SER A 86 -37.28 14.71 -42.41
C SER A 86 -37.01 14.26 -40.96
N THR A 87 -38.08 13.97 -40.21
CA THR A 87 -37.97 13.45 -38.83
C THR A 87 -37.32 12.07 -38.78
N LEU A 88 -37.64 11.18 -39.72
CA LEU A 88 -37.00 9.85 -39.81
C LEU A 88 -35.49 9.93 -40.11
N ALA A 89 -35.08 10.79 -41.04
CA ALA A 89 -33.66 10.98 -41.34
C ALA A 89 -32.89 11.51 -40.12
N LEU A 90 -33.51 12.42 -39.35
CA LEU A 90 -32.92 12.98 -38.13
C LEU A 90 -32.80 11.94 -37.01
N ILE A 91 -33.81 11.08 -36.84
CA ILE A 91 -33.76 9.95 -35.89
C ILE A 91 -32.66 8.96 -36.27
N GLN A 92 -32.51 8.63 -37.56
CA GLN A 92 -31.45 7.74 -38.03
C GLN A 92 -30.05 8.35 -37.80
N ALA A 93 -29.89 9.64 -38.07
CA ALA A 93 -28.65 10.36 -37.78
C ALA A 93 -28.34 10.37 -36.27
N GLY A 94 -29.35 10.62 -35.42
CA GLY A 94 -29.21 10.55 -33.96
C GLY A 94 -28.82 9.15 -33.46
N ASN A 95 -29.45 8.11 -33.99
CA ASN A 95 -29.14 6.71 -33.64
C ASN A 95 -27.73 6.32 -34.06
N SER A 96 -27.24 6.78 -35.22
CA SER A 96 -25.88 6.52 -35.66
C SER A 96 -24.84 7.13 -34.70
N LYS A 97 -25.07 8.37 -34.25
CA LYS A 97 -24.22 9.06 -33.25
C LYS A 97 -24.25 8.36 -31.90
N ASN A 98 -25.42 7.95 -31.42
CA ASN A 98 -25.57 7.22 -30.17
C ASN A 98 -24.84 5.87 -30.21
N SER A 99 -24.90 5.15 -31.35
CA SER A 99 -24.18 3.89 -31.53
C SER A 99 -22.65 4.07 -31.53
N ALA A 100 -22.15 5.21 -32.03
CA ALA A 100 -20.73 5.54 -32.01
C ALA A 100 -20.26 5.89 -30.60
N LEU A 101 -21.08 6.65 -29.86
CA LEU A 101 -20.81 7.02 -28.47
C LEU A 101 -20.74 5.78 -27.56
N LEU A 102 -21.68 4.83 -27.71
CA LEU A 102 -21.67 3.58 -26.95
C LEU A 102 -20.41 2.74 -27.23
N ARG A 103 -19.97 2.68 -28.49
CA ARG A 103 -18.71 2.01 -28.85
C ARG A 103 -17.50 2.66 -28.20
N ALA A 104 -17.41 3.99 -28.24
CA ALA A 104 -16.33 4.73 -27.60
C ALA A 104 -16.31 4.52 -26.07
N MET A 105 -17.48 4.51 -25.42
CA MET A 105 -17.60 4.21 -23.99
C MET A 105 -17.09 2.80 -23.65
N ASN A 106 -17.49 1.79 -24.41
CA ASN A 106 -17.05 0.40 -24.16
C ASN A 106 -15.54 0.24 -24.35
N THR A 107 -14.95 0.92 -25.34
CA THR A 107 -13.49 0.92 -25.54
C THR A 107 -12.76 1.58 -24.36
N LEU A 108 -13.28 2.71 -23.85
CA LEU A 108 -12.73 3.37 -22.67
C LEU A 108 -12.85 2.50 -21.42
N GLU A 109 -13.98 1.84 -21.23
CA GLU A 109 -14.22 0.95 -20.11
C GLU A 109 -13.18 -0.20 -20.09
N PHE A 110 -12.94 -0.84 -21.23
CA PHE A 110 -11.91 -1.89 -21.35
C PHE A 110 -10.49 -1.36 -21.05
N GLN A 111 -10.14 -0.19 -21.57
CA GLN A 111 -8.82 0.40 -21.30
C GLN A 111 -8.64 0.78 -19.83
N VAL A 112 -9.68 1.29 -19.17
CA VAL A 112 -9.64 1.67 -17.76
C VAL A 112 -9.51 0.41 -16.89
N TYR A 113 -10.31 -0.63 -17.13
CA TYR A 113 -10.17 -1.88 -16.36
C TYR A 113 -8.82 -2.56 -16.59
N GLY A 114 -8.30 -2.55 -17.81
CA GLY A 114 -6.97 -3.08 -18.10
C GLY A 114 -5.87 -2.38 -17.30
N LYS A 115 -5.89 -1.04 -17.26
CA LYS A 115 -4.93 -0.24 -16.49
C LYS A 115 -5.07 -0.43 -14.98
N ILE A 116 -6.29 -0.44 -14.45
CA ILE A 116 -6.54 -0.69 -13.02
C ILE A 116 -6.08 -2.09 -12.62
N GLY A 117 -6.31 -3.09 -13.47
CA GLY A 117 -5.85 -4.46 -13.27
C GLY A 117 -4.32 -4.55 -13.20
N MET A 118 -3.63 -3.88 -14.12
CA MET A 118 -2.16 -3.80 -14.10
C MET A 118 -1.63 -3.10 -12.84
N MET A 119 -2.22 -1.97 -12.46
CA MET A 119 -1.83 -1.23 -11.25
C MET A 119 -2.02 -2.06 -9.98
N THR A 120 -3.13 -2.80 -9.89
CA THR A 120 -3.43 -3.67 -8.75
C THR A 120 -2.43 -4.82 -8.66
N LYS A 121 -2.07 -5.45 -9.79
CA LYS A 121 -1.03 -6.49 -9.83
C LYS A 121 0.32 -5.94 -9.39
N MET A 122 0.73 -4.78 -9.90
CA MET A 122 1.98 -4.12 -9.51
C MET A 122 2.01 -3.83 -8.01
N MET A 123 0.93 -3.26 -7.47
CA MET A 123 0.82 -2.99 -6.03
C MET A 123 0.92 -4.26 -5.19
N PHE A 124 0.33 -5.37 -5.64
CA PHE A 124 0.46 -6.66 -4.97
C PHE A 124 1.90 -7.19 -5.00
N SER A 125 2.61 -7.04 -6.12
CA SER A 125 4.01 -7.42 -6.27
C SER A 125 4.98 -6.60 -5.43
N ILE A 126 4.65 -5.33 -5.09
CA ILE A 126 5.51 -4.46 -4.27
C ILE A 126 5.42 -4.77 -2.77
N ARG A 127 4.30 -5.34 -2.29
CA ARG A 127 4.11 -5.69 -0.88
C ARG A 127 5.23 -6.53 -0.25
N PRO A 128 5.72 -7.63 -0.87
CA PRO A 128 6.81 -8.41 -0.29
C PRO A 128 8.12 -7.61 -0.19
N LEU A 129 8.40 -6.72 -1.15
CA LEU A 129 9.60 -5.87 -1.11
C LEU A 129 9.55 -4.93 0.10
N VAL A 130 8.41 -4.26 0.32
CA VAL A 130 8.21 -3.37 1.48
C VAL A 130 8.34 -4.14 2.80
N ALA A 131 7.78 -5.35 2.86
CA ALA A 131 7.89 -6.20 4.05
C ALA A 131 9.35 -6.60 4.37
N GLN A 132 10.13 -6.94 3.35
CA GLN A 132 11.55 -7.27 3.50
C GLN A 132 12.37 -6.07 3.96
N THR A 133 12.19 -4.90 3.35
CA THR A 133 12.89 -3.67 3.75
C THR A 133 12.59 -3.31 5.20
N LEU A 134 11.32 -3.37 5.62
CA LEU A 134 10.93 -3.11 7.01
C LEU A 134 11.54 -4.11 7.99
N SER A 135 11.69 -5.38 7.59
CA SER A 135 12.33 -6.41 8.42
C SER A 135 13.79 -6.07 8.70
N VAL A 136 14.55 -5.69 7.66
CA VAL A 136 15.96 -5.30 7.78
C VAL A 136 16.12 -4.06 8.68
N CYS A 137 15.32 -3.02 8.46
CA CYS A 137 15.35 -1.81 9.30
C CYS A 137 15.07 -2.12 10.78
N ARG A 138 14.09 -2.97 11.06
CA ARG A 138 13.78 -3.40 12.44
C ARG A 138 14.93 -4.17 13.08
N SER A 139 15.62 -5.02 12.32
CA SER A 139 16.80 -5.73 12.81
C SER A 139 17.92 -4.76 13.15
N GLY A 140 18.22 -3.78 12.28
CA GLY A 140 19.26 -2.79 12.53
C GLY A 140 18.99 -1.91 13.76
N LEU A 141 17.73 -1.49 13.94
CA LEU A 141 17.30 -0.74 15.12
C LEU A 141 17.48 -1.54 16.41
N ARG A 142 17.15 -2.84 16.40
CA ARG A 142 17.36 -3.72 17.56
C ARG A 142 18.83 -3.84 17.93
N THR A 143 19.71 -4.05 16.93
CA THR A 143 21.15 -4.14 17.18
C THR A 143 21.69 -2.85 17.78
N THR A 144 21.30 -1.70 17.21
CA THR A 144 21.74 -0.38 17.71
C THR A 144 21.28 -0.14 19.15
N LEU A 145 20.03 -0.48 19.47
CA LEU A 145 19.49 -0.36 20.82
C LEU A 145 20.20 -1.31 21.80
N ALA A 146 20.50 -2.54 21.37
CA ALA A 146 21.24 -3.49 22.19
C ALA A 146 22.67 -3.00 22.49
N THR A 147 23.37 -2.46 21.49
CA THR A 147 24.70 -1.85 21.67
C THR A 147 24.64 -0.66 22.61
N TYR A 148 23.65 0.22 22.45
CA TYR A 148 23.45 1.37 23.35
C TYR A 148 23.24 0.90 24.80
N ASN A 149 22.35 -0.08 25.01
CA ASN A 149 22.10 -0.63 26.35
C ASN A 149 23.34 -1.28 26.96
N ALA A 150 24.15 -1.97 26.16
CA ALA A 150 25.41 -2.54 26.61
C ALA A 150 26.40 -1.43 27.06
N LEU A 151 26.51 -0.34 26.30
CA LEU A 151 27.35 0.80 26.67
C LEU A 151 26.87 1.46 27.97
N VAL A 152 25.56 1.65 28.13
CA VAL A 152 24.99 2.21 29.36
C VAL A 152 25.26 1.28 30.55
N ALA A 153 25.14 -0.03 30.38
CA ALA A 153 25.45 -0.98 31.44
C ALA A 153 26.93 -0.93 31.85
N ILE A 154 27.84 -0.82 30.87
CA ILE A 154 29.28 -0.63 31.13
C ILE A 154 29.51 0.68 31.88
N GLN A 155 28.92 1.79 31.43
CA GLN A 155 29.02 3.09 32.11
C GLN A 155 28.51 3.01 33.56
N GLN A 156 27.38 2.35 33.80
CA GLN A 156 26.83 2.17 35.14
C GLN A 156 27.72 1.30 36.02
N SER A 157 28.34 0.25 35.47
CA SER A 157 29.29 -0.58 36.22
C SER A 157 30.57 0.16 36.61
N LEU A 158 31.01 1.12 35.78
CA LEU A 158 32.17 1.97 36.04
C LEU A 158 31.85 3.16 36.95
N SER A 159 30.58 3.61 36.98
CA SER A 159 30.14 4.76 37.79
C SER A 159 29.82 4.38 39.25
N SER A 160 30.45 3.33 39.79
CA SER A 160 30.33 2.97 41.19
C SER A 160 30.88 4.10 42.07
N PRO A 161 30.11 4.63 43.06
CA PRO A 161 30.49 5.78 43.87
C PRO A 161 31.77 5.64 44.72
N LEU A 162 32.40 4.47 44.76
CA LEU A 162 33.61 4.24 45.56
C LEU A 162 34.93 4.56 44.82
N GLU A 163 34.92 4.84 43.51
CA GLU A 163 36.15 5.17 42.73
C GLU A 163 36.17 6.58 42.12
N HIS A 164 35.14 7.39 42.38
CA HIS A 164 35.09 8.78 41.91
C HIS A 164 36.13 9.72 42.57
N VAL A 165 37.02 9.21 43.44
CA VAL A 165 38.05 10.01 44.14
C VAL A 165 39.49 9.62 43.76
N SER A 166 39.76 8.58 42.97
CA SER A 166 41.16 8.17 42.66
C SER A 166 41.51 7.83 41.21
N ILE A 167 40.55 7.71 40.28
CA ILE A 167 40.86 7.39 38.85
C ILE A 167 41.41 8.60 38.05
N ILE A 168 41.60 9.75 38.70
CA ILE A 168 42.05 10.99 38.06
C ILE A 168 43.58 11.10 37.94
N GLU A 169 44.38 10.28 38.63
CA GLU A 169 45.82 10.54 38.71
C GLU A 169 46.73 9.67 37.84
N GLU A 170 46.30 8.52 37.31
CA GLU A 170 47.21 7.71 36.49
C GLU A 170 47.22 8.17 35.02
N PRO A 171 48.35 8.69 34.53
CA PRO A 171 48.46 9.06 33.12
C PRO A 171 48.39 7.81 32.25
N PHE A 172 47.63 7.88 31.17
CA PHE A 172 47.61 6.84 30.16
C PHE A 172 48.98 6.80 29.47
N ILE A 173 49.69 5.69 29.59
CA ILE A 173 51.00 5.51 28.99
C ILE A 173 50.83 5.13 27.51
N LEU A 174 51.20 6.06 26.62
CA LEU A 174 51.34 5.77 25.20
C LEU A 174 52.76 5.31 24.93
N ASP A 175 52.91 4.04 24.61
CA ASP A 175 54.16 3.45 24.17
C ASP A 175 54.25 3.54 22.64
N ASP A 176 55.29 4.21 22.15
CA ASP A 176 55.58 4.33 20.72
C ASP A 176 56.28 3.06 20.20
N ALA A 177 56.22 2.80 18.89
CA ALA A 177 56.92 1.69 18.24
C ALA A 177 58.46 1.75 18.40
N ILE A 178 59.01 2.91 18.75
CA ILE A 178 60.44 3.13 19.08
C ILE A 178 60.72 2.91 20.58
N GLY A 179 59.70 2.55 21.38
CA GLY A 179 59.80 2.32 22.83
C GLY A 179 59.82 3.61 23.66
N ARG A 180 59.27 4.71 23.13
CA ARG A 180 59.14 5.98 23.86
C ARG A 180 57.81 6.00 24.61
N ILE A 181 57.90 5.99 25.93
CA ILE A 181 56.79 6.12 26.86
C ILE A 181 56.41 7.60 26.99
N SER A 182 55.14 7.95 26.77
CA SER A 182 54.61 9.28 27.13
C SER A 182 53.34 9.18 27.96
N PRO A 183 53.35 9.74 29.18
CA PRO A 183 52.14 9.87 29.98
C PRO A 183 51.21 10.91 29.35
N ILE A 184 49.97 10.54 29.06
CA ILE A 184 48.92 11.46 28.61
C ILE A 184 47.74 11.36 29.56
N HIS A 185 47.39 12.48 30.18
CA HIS A 185 46.15 12.56 30.95
C HIS A 185 44.99 12.75 29.97
N LEU A 186 44.19 11.69 29.79
CA LEU A 186 43.02 11.68 28.90
C LEU A 186 42.00 12.79 29.21
N GLN A 187 42.04 13.34 30.43
CA GLN A 187 41.19 14.46 30.87
C GLN A 187 41.37 15.74 30.03
N PHE A 188 42.54 15.93 29.43
CA PHE A 188 42.80 17.09 28.58
C PHE A 188 42.36 16.87 27.12
N VAL A 189 41.95 15.65 26.75
CA VAL A 189 41.46 15.31 25.42
C VAL A 189 39.95 15.54 25.36
N THR A 190 39.56 16.81 25.27
CA THR A 190 38.15 17.22 25.27
C THR A 190 37.47 17.14 23.90
N SER A 191 38.23 16.83 22.83
CA SER A 191 37.71 16.73 21.47
C SER A 191 38.56 15.79 20.62
N TRP A 192 37.94 15.27 19.54
CA TRP A 192 38.65 14.45 18.55
C TRP A 192 39.86 15.18 17.94
N LYS A 193 39.73 16.49 17.69
CA LYS A 193 40.84 17.32 17.18
C LYS A 193 42.02 17.41 18.13
N ALA A 194 41.77 17.45 19.44
CA ALA A 194 42.84 17.44 20.45
C ALA A 194 43.56 16.08 20.47
N SER A 195 42.82 14.98 20.34
CA SER A 195 43.41 13.64 20.20
C SER A 195 44.27 13.54 18.95
N ASP A 196 43.75 14.01 17.83
CA ASP A 196 44.43 13.97 16.53
C ASP A 196 45.72 14.82 16.56
N ALA A 197 45.67 16.02 17.14
CA ALA A 197 46.86 16.88 17.29
C ALA A 197 47.97 16.23 18.15
N ILE A 198 47.60 15.54 19.23
CA ILE A 198 48.55 14.81 20.08
C ILE A 198 49.22 13.67 19.31
N LEU A 199 48.44 12.94 18.50
CA LEU A 199 48.96 11.87 17.65
C LEU A 199 49.84 12.44 16.53
N CYS A 200 49.43 13.49 15.84
CA CYS A 200 50.22 14.18 14.82
C CYS A 200 51.56 14.65 15.40
N VAL A 201 51.56 15.42 16.49
CA VAL A 201 52.81 15.92 17.12
C VAL A 201 53.74 14.78 17.55
N ARG A 202 53.22 13.61 17.86
CA ARG A 202 54.02 12.48 18.34
C ARG A 202 54.52 11.55 17.24
N PHE A 203 53.71 11.31 16.20
CA PHE A 203 53.99 10.35 15.13
C PHE A 203 54.43 11.03 13.82
N GLU A 204 54.14 12.31 13.63
CA GLU A 204 54.79 13.14 12.60
C GLU A 204 56.11 13.68 13.18
N GLY A 205 57.13 12.82 13.21
CA GLY A 205 58.52 13.22 13.35
C GLY A 205 59.06 13.82 12.06
#